data_AF-A0A2I1HKB8-F1
#
_entry.id   AF-A0A2I1HKB8-F1
#
_cell.length_a   1.000
_cell.length_b   1.000
_cell.length_c   1.000
_cell.angle_alpha   90.00
_cell.angle_beta   90.00
_cell.angle_gamma   90.00
#
_symmetry.space_group_name_H-M   'P 1'
#
loop_
_entity.id
_entity.type
_entity.pdbx_description
1 polymer ?
#
loop_
_entity_poly.entity_id
_entity_poly.type
_entity_poly.pdbx_seq_one_letter_code
_entity_poly.pdbx_strand_id
1 'polypeptide(L)'
;MVKSQNLVPNKKELQLQAQNISLSNTLPKSSTIIQVSRNATAQNQSNAILQESNAGLCEYTNLSRVATSSVLYSQFASKIKDLKKTIVLEEKKLKQLKGNAAAQQQARKKKKEMLEEENIVKIYDAPGRPSFLINESNLFIIALSLEQQIINDVKKKYEQLNIFVKK
;
A
#
# COMPACT_ATOMS: atom_id res chain seq x y z
N MET A 1 -1.07 69.97 -0.04
CA MET A 1 -1.50 69.06 1.05
C MET A 1 -2.22 67.87 0.44
N VAL A 2 -1.57 66.71 0.33
CA VAL A 2 -2.25 65.41 0.11
C VAL A 2 -1.48 64.38 0.93
N LYS A 3 -2.11 63.85 2.00
CA LYS A 3 -1.58 62.75 2.83
C LYS A 3 -2.05 61.43 2.21
N SER A 4 -1.11 60.57 1.85
CA SER A 4 -1.36 59.17 1.50
C SER A 4 -1.33 58.32 2.77
N GLN A 5 -2.39 57.55 3.02
CA GLN A 5 -2.46 56.53 4.08
C GLN A 5 -2.27 55.15 3.43
N ASN A 6 -1.16 54.48 3.75
CA ASN A 6 -0.96 53.06 3.46
C ASN A 6 -1.51 52.25 4.64
N LEU A 7 -2.60 51.52 4.45
CA LEU A 7 -3.07 50.48 5.37
C LEU A 7 -2.32 49.17 5.07
N VAL A 8 -1.43 48.77 5.96
CA VAL A 8 -0.77 47.44 5.92
C VAL A 8 -1.67 46.44 6.67
N PRO A 9 -1.95 45.24 6.12
CA PRO A 9 -2.74 44.22 6.80
C PRO A 9 -2.01 43.70 8.05
N ASN A 10 -2.75 43.54 9.15
CA ASN A 10 -2.22 43.11 10.45
C ASN A 10 -1.91 41.60 10.43
N LYS A 11 -0.76 41.21 11.01
CA LYS A 11 -0.24 39.84 11.14
C LYS A 11 -1.26 38.83 11.72
N LYS A 12 -2.29 39.29 12.44
CA LYS A 12 -3.39 38.46 12.95
C LYS A 12 -4.41 38.03 11.88
N GLU A 13 -4.63 38.80 10.81
CA GLU A 13 -5.55 38.44 9.72
C GLU A 13 -4.99 37.31 8.84
N LEU A 14 -3.67 37.32 8.59
CA LEU A 14 -2.99 36.25 7.87
C LEU A 14 -3.01 34.92 8.64
N GLN A 15 -3.08 34.96 9.97
CA GLN A 15 -3.14 33.77 10.81
C GLN A 15 -4.55 33.16 10.89
N LEU A 16 -5.60 33.99 10.77
CA LEU A 16 -6.99 33.53 10.65
C LEU A 16 -7.30 32.95 9.26
N GLN A 17 -6.67 33.46 8.19
CA GLN A 17 -6.78 32.87 6.85
C GLN A 17 -6.05 31.51 6.74
N ALA A 18 -4.98 31.30 7.50
CA ALA A 18 -4.28 30.01 7.55
C ALA A 18 -5.01 28.92 8.36
N GLN A 19 -5.99 29.28 9.20
CA GLN A 19 -6.79 28.32 9.98
C GLN A 19 -8.07 27.85 9.26
N ASN A 20 -8.46 28.49 8.15
CA ASN A 20 -9.66 28.13 7.39
C ASN A 20 -9.41 27.22 6.18
N ILE A 21 -8.17 26.83 5.92
CA ILE A 21 -7.90 25.70 5.04
C ILE A 21 -7.87 24.45 5.92
N SER A 22 -9.07 24.01 6.31
CA SER A 22 -9.31 22.60 6.59
C SER A 22 -8.97 21.86 5.30
N LEU A 23 -7.67 21.55 5.13
CA LEU A 23 -7.27 20.46 4.26
C LEU A 23 -7.94 19.26 4.90
N SER A 24 -9.03 18.86 4.26
CA SER A 24 -9.60 17.54 4.33
C SER A 24 -8.47 16.54 4.13
N ASN A 25 -7.80 16.20 5.23
CA ASN A 25 -7.07 14.97 5.38
C ASN A 25 -8.12 13.85 5.50
N THR A 26 -8.95 13.71 4.47
CA THR A 26 -9.37 12.41 4.02
C THR A 26 -8.07 11.69 3.64
N LEU A 27 -7.51 11.01 4.64
CA LEU A 27 -7.00 9.66 4.47
C LEU A 27 -7.75 9.05 3.28
N PRO A 28 -7.08 8.57 2.20
CA PRO A 28 -7.79 7.84 1.19
C PRO A 28 -8.41 6.67 1.93
N LYS A 29 -9.72 6.80 2.26
CA LYS A 29 -10.59 5.66 2.53
C LYS A 29 -10.34 4.83 1.30
N SER A 30 -9.55 3.77 1.46
CA SER A 30 -9.28 2.81 0.42
C SER A 30 -10.64 2.54 -0.19
N SER A 31 -10.85 3.05 -1.41
CA SER A 31 -12.12 2.89 -2.07
C SER A 31 -12.31 1.38 -2.10
N THR A 32 -13.25 0.89 -1.28
CA THR A 32 -13.58 -0.53 -1.17
C THR A 32 -14.32 -0.92 -2.45
N ILE A 33 -13.66 -0.75 -3.60
CA ILE A 33 -13.85 -1.68 -4.69
C ILE A 33 -13.34 -2.97 -4.08
N ILE A 34 -14.27 -3.86 -3.74
CA ILE A 34 -13.95 -5.24 -3.36
C ILE A 34 -13.31 -5.85 -4.60
N GLN A 35 -12.03 -5.55 -4.82
CA GLN A 35 -11.24 -6.20 -5.83
C GLN A 35 -11.05 -7.60 -5.28
N VAL A 36 -11.95 -8.50 -5.67
CA VAL A 36 -11.87 -9.91 -5.33
C VAL A 36 -10.45 -10.33 -5.63
N SER A 37 -9.72 -10.74 -4.59
CA SER A 37 -8.31 -11.08 -4.77
C SER A 37 -8.24 -12.18 -5.84
N ARG A 38 -7.28 -12.08 -6.77
CA ARG A 38 -7.13 -13.09 -7.85
C ARG A 38 -7.09 -14.52 -7.28
N ASN A 39 -6.51 -14.68 -6.09
CA ASN A 39 -6.47 -15.94 -5.36
C ASN A 39 -7.86 -16.42 -4.90
N ALA A 40 -8.73 -15.53 -4.42
CA ALA A 40 -10.11 -15.86 -4.06
C ALA A 40 -10.92 -16.29 -5.30
N THR A 41 -10.77 -15.59 -6.43
CA THR A 41 -11.40 -16.00 -7.70
C THR A 41 -10.93 -17.38 -8.14
N ALA A 42 -9.61 -17.63 -8.09
CA ALA A 42 -9.04 -18.94 -8.45
C ALA A 42 -9.52 -20.08 -7.53
N GLN A 43 -9.65 -19.82 -6.22
CA GLN A 43 -10.22 -20.79 -5.28
C GLN A 43 -11.68 -21.10 -5.60
N ASN A 44 -12.49 -20.08 -5.90
CA ASN A 44 -13.90 -20.26 -6.24
C ASN A 44 -14.06 -21.06 -7.54
N GLN A 45 -13.26 -20.78 -8.57
CA GLN A 45 -13.25 -21.55 -9.80
C GLN A 45 -12.88 -23.01 -9.55
N SER A 46 -11.83 -23.26 -8.75
CA SER A 46 -11.41 -24.62 -8.40
C SER A 46 -12.49 -25.38 -7.63
N ASN A 47 -13.18 -24.71 -6.69
CA ASN A 47 -14.30 -25.30 -5.95
C ASN A 47 -15.50 -25.60 -6.86
N ALA A 48 -15.83 -24.72 -7.82
CA ALA A 48 -16.91 -24.96 -8.76
C ALA A 48 -16.62 -26.20 -9.63
N ILE A 49 -15.39 -26.33 -10.14
CA ILE A 49 -14.95 -27.51 -10.90
C ILE A 49 -15.01 -28.78 -10.03
N LEU A 50 -14.63 -28.71 -8.76
CA LEU A 50 -14.74 -29.84 -7.83
C LEU A 50 -16.19 -30.26 -7.60
N GLN A 51 -17.10 -29.30 -7.40
CA GLN A 51 -18.52 -29.60 -7.21
C GLN A 51 -19.10 -30.27 -8.46
N GLU A 52 -18.84 -29.69 -9.64
CA GLU A 52 -19.29 -30.25 -10.92
C GLU A 52 -18.70 -31.65 -11.17
N SER A 53 -17.40 -31.82 -10.91
CA SER A 53 -16.73 -33.11 -11.12
C SER A 53 -17.23 -34.20 -10.17
N ASN A 54 -17.54 -33.85 -8.91
CA ASN A 54 -18.11 -34.78 -7.94
C ASN A 54 -19.56 -35.14 -8.27
N ALA A 55 -20.36 -34.17 -8.72
CA ALA A 55 -21.72 -34.43 -9.19
C ALA A 55 -21.69 -35.38 -10.41
N GLY A 56 -20.87 -35.08 -11.41
CA GLY A 56 -20.68 -35.95 -12.57
C GLY A 56 -20.15 -37.34 -12.19
N LEU A 57 -19.25 -37.42 -11.21
CA LEU A 57 -18.73 -38.71 -10.73
C LEU A 57 -19.85 -39.57 -10.11
N CYS A 58 -20.74 -38.96 -9.33
CA CYS A 58 -21.92 -39.62 -8.77
C CYS A 58 -22.85 -40.12 -9.89
N GLU A 59 -23.18 -39.25 -10.85
CA GLU A 59 -24.06 -39.58 -11.98
C GLU A 59 -23.51 -40.73 -12.83
N TYR A 60 -22.26 -40.64 -13.29
CA TYR A 60 -21.66 -41.68 -14.11
C TYR A 60 -21.47 -42.99 -13.33
N THR A 61 -21.22 -42.95 -12.03
CA THR A 61 -21.18 -44.15 -11.20
C THR A 61 -22.55 -44.83 -11.14
N ASN A 62 -23.62 -44.06 -10.99
CA ASN A 62 -24.99 -44.58 -11.00
C ASN A 62 -25.35 -45.17 -12.38
N LEU A 63 -25.03 -44.47 -13.46
CA LEU A 63 -25.24 -44.96 -14.83
C LEU A 63 -24.46 -46.24 -15.11
N SER A 64 -23.19 -46.30 -14.68
CA SER A 64 -22.35 -47.49 -14.85
C SER A 64 -22.91 -48.72 -14.11
N ARG A 65 -23.62 -48.52 -12.98
CA ARG A 65 -24.24 -49.61 -12.21
C ARG A 65 -25.46 -50.21 -12.91
N VAL A 66 -26.23 -49.40 -13.63
CA VAL A 66 -27.48 -49.83 -14.30
C VAL A 66 -27.27 -50.16 -15.78
N ALA A 67 -26.09 -49.86 -16.34
CA ALA A 67 -25.79 -50.11 -17.73
C ALA A 67 -25.67 -51.62 -18.03
N THR A 68 -26.54 -52.13 -18.90
CA THR A 68 -26.43 -53.50 -19.43
C THR A 68 -25.49 -53.58 -20.63
N SER A 69 -25.29 -52.47 -21.35
CA SER A 69 -24.41 -52.41 -22.53
C SER A 69 -22.94 -52.28 -22.13
N SER A 70 -22.10 -53.20 -22.60
CA SER A 70 -20.65 -53.20 -22.37
C SER A 70 -19.95 -51.98 -22.98
N VAL A 71 -20.45 -51.48 -24.11
CA VAL A 71 -19.94 -50.27 -24.77
C VAL A 71 -20.19 -49.04 -23.89
N LEU A 72 -21.41 -48.88 -23.38
CA LEU A 72 -21.76 -47.79 -22.47
C LEU A 72 -20.97 -47.88 -21.17
N TYR A 73 -20.83 -49.09 -20.61
CA TYR A 73 -20.02 -49.32 -19.42
C TYR A 73 -18.59 -48.83 -19.60
N SER A 74 -17.95 -49.18 -20.73
CA SER A 74 -16.57 -48.76 -21.03
C SER A 74 -16.44 -47.24 -21.18
N GLN A 75 -17.42 -46.59 -21.80
CA GLN A 75 -17.46 -45.13 -21.92
C GLN A 75 -17.61 -44.44 -20.55
N PHE A 76 -18.53 -44.92 -19.72
CA PHE A 76 -18.74 -44.40 -18.37
C PHE A 76 -17.52 -44.63 -17.48
N ALA A 77 -16.89 -45.79 -17.54
CA ALA A 77 -15.65 -46.08 -16.82
C ALA A 77 -14.53 -45.10 -17.22
N SER A 78 -14.40 -44.77 -18.51
CA SER A 78 -13.45 -43.75 -18.96
C SER A 78 -13.77 -42.37 -18.39
N LYS A 79 -15.04 -41.94 -18.42
CA LYS A 79 -15.46 -40.65 -17.85
C LYS A 79 -15.21 -40.58 -16.34
N ILE A 80 -15.53 -41.64 -15.60
CA ILE A 80 -15.24 -41.76 -14.17
C ILE A 80 -13.73 -41.60 -13.90
N LYS A 81 -12.89 -42.25 -14.70
CA LYS A 81 -11.43 -42.15 -14.58
C LYS A 81 -10.94 -40.72 -14.78
N ASP A 82 -11.46 -40.01 -15.78
CA ASP A 82 -11.05 -38.65 -16.06
C ASP A 82 -11.55 -37.66 -14.99
N LEU A 83 -12.78 -37.80 -14.51
CA LEU A 83 -13.32 -37.01 -13.40
C LEU A 83 -12.50 -37.19 -12.12
N LYS A 84 -12.10 -38.42 -11.79
CA LYS A 84 -11.22 -38.69 -10.64
C LYS A 84 -9.87 -37.96 -10.77
N LYS A 85 -9.27 -37.92 -11.95
CA LYS A 85 -8.03 -37.17 -12.18
C LYS A 85 -8.24 -35.67 -11.97
N THR A 86 -9.33 -35.12 -12.51
CA THR A 86 -9.69 -33.70 -12.34
C THR A 86 -9.85 -33.34 -10.87
N ILE A 87 -10.55 -34.17 -10.09
CA ILE A 87 -10.73 -33.96 -8.65
C ILE A 87 -9.38 -33.88 -7.94
N VAL A 88 -8.50 -34.87 -8.14
CA VAL A 88 -7.18 -34.88 -7.49
C VAL A 88 -6.34 -33.65 -7.87
N LEU A 89 -6.40 -33.23 -9.14
CA LEU A 89 -5.67 -32.07 -9.62
C LEU A 89 -6.18 -30.77 -8.99
N GLU A 90 -7.50 -30.56 -8.96
CA GLU A 90 -8.09 -29.37 -8.37
C GLU A 90 -7.95 -29.34 -6.83
N GLU A 91 -8.01 -30.48 -6.13
CA GLU A 91 -7.71 -30.55 -4.70
C GLU A 91 -6.27 -30.10 -4.39
N LYS A 92 -5.30 -30.57 -5.16
CA LYS A 92 -3.89 -30.17 -5.03
C LYS A 92 -3.73 -28.67 -5.26
N LYS A 93 -4.37 -28.14 -6.30
CA LYS A 93 -4.36 -26.71 -6.63
C LYS A 93 -5.00 -25.88 -5.52
N LEU A 94 -6.13 -26.32 -4.96
CA LEU A 94 -6.80 -25.64 -3.86
C LEU A 94 -5.93 -25.59 -2.60
N LYS A 95 -5.24 -26.69 -2.28
CA LYS A 95 -4.27 -26.73 -1.17
C LYS A 95 -3.17 -25.68 -1.35
N GLN A 96 -2.64 -25.54 -2.56
CA GLN A 96 -1.61 -24.54 -2.86
C GLN A 96 -2.15 -23.10 -2.73
N LEU A 97 -3.34 -22.81 -3.28
CA LEU A 97 -3.96 -21.48 -3.21
C LEU A 97 -4.27 -21.07 -1.76
N LYS A 98 -4.71 -22.02 -0.92
CA LYS A 98 -4.92 -21.81 0.52
C LYS A 98 -3.60 -21.55 1.25
N GLY A 99 -2.55 -22.30 0.94
CA GLY A 99 -1.21 -22.08 1.48
C GLY A 99 -0.67 -20.69 1.15
N ASN A 100 -0.81 -20.25 -0.11
CA ASN A 100 -0.40 -18.91 -0.54
C ASN A 100 -1.19 -17.81 0.19
N ALA A 101 -2.50 -17.99 0.38
CA ALA A 101 -3.33 -17.05 1.13
C ALA A 101 -2.85 -16.90 2.58
N ALA A 102 -2.58 -18.04 3.25
CA ALA A 102 -2.10 -18.05 4.63
C ALA A 102 -0.73 -17.38 4.75
N ALA A 103 0.21 -17.68 3.85
CA ALA A 103 1.53 -17.05 3.83
C ALA A 103 1.43 -15.53 3.62
N GLN A 104 0.56 -15.07 2.70
CA GLN A 104 0.32 -13.65 2.47
C GLN A 104 -0.27 -12.97 3.71
N GLN A 105 -1.22 -13.62 4.39
CA GLN A 105 -1.81 -13.11 5.62
C GLN A 105 -0.77 -12.99 6.74
N GLN A 106 0.09 -14.00 6.92
CA GLN A 106 1.17 -13.97 7.90
C GLN A 106 2.18 -12.85 7.61
N ALA A 107 2.60 -12.68 6.36
CA ALA A 107 3.50 -11.59 5.98
C ALA A 107 2.90 -10.21 6.28
N ARG A 108 1.61 -10.03 6.03
CA ARG A 108 0.89 -8.79 6.36
C ARG A 108 0.81 -8.57 7.87
N LYS A 109 0.53 -9.61 8.64
CA LYS A 109 0.48 -9.57 10.11
C LYS A 109 1.84 -9.14 10.68
N LYS A 110 2.92 -9.82 10.26
CA LYS A 110 4.29 -9.47 10.68
C LYS A 110 4.67 -8.05 10.33
N LYS A 111 4.36 -7.60 9.11
CA LYS A 111 4.62 -6.21 8.70
C LYS A 111 3.87 -5.20 9.59
N LYS A 112 2.64 -5.52 9.98
CA LYS A 112 1.83 -4.68 10.86
C LYS A 112 2.42 -4.65 12.28
N GLU A 113 2.78 -5.80 12.84
CA GLU A 113 3.45 -5.92 14.15
C GLU A 113 4.76 -5.09 14.18
N MET A 114 5.64 -5.22 13.17
CA MET A 114 6.86 -4.41 13.09
C MET A 114 6.61 -2.90 12.96
N LEU A 115 5.47 -2.50 12.40
CA LEU A 115 5.12 -1.10 12.23
C LEU A 115 4.54 -0.49 13.52
N GLU A 116 3.71 -1.25 14.23
CA GLU A 116 2.98 -0.78 15.42
C GLU A 116 3.74 -1.03 16.73
N GLU A 117 4.47 -2.13 16.86
CA GLU A 117 5.08 -2.58 18.13
C GLU A 117 6.57 -2.26 18.21
N GLU A 118 7.32 -2.42 17.12
CA GLU A 118 8.79 -2.21 17.13
C GLU A 118 9.20 -0.77 16.80
N ASN A 119 8.24 0.11 16.46
CA ASN A 119 8.44 1.54 16.16
C ASN A 119 9.63 1.81 15.19
N ILE A 120 9.89 0.87 14.28
CA ILE A 120 11.04 0.91 13.35
C ILE A 120 10.82 1.98 12.27
N VAL A 121 9.56 2.31 11.98
CA VAL A 121 9.20 3.32 10.98
C VAL A 121 8.83 4.61 11.69
N LYS A 122 9.73 5.58 11.65
CA LYS A 122 9.46 6.95 12.08
C LYS A 122 8.44 7.56 11.10
N ILE A 123 7.18 7.68 11.52
CA ILE A 123 6.16 8.40 10.75
C ILE A 123 6.55 9.87 10.74
N TYR A 124 6.69 10.46 9.55
CA TYR A 124 6.97 11.89 9.40
C TYR A 124 5.65 12.66 9.36
N ASP A 125 5.59 13.76 10.13
CA ASP A 125 4.42 14.66 10.10
C ASP A 125 4.23 15.32 8.73
N ALA A 126 5.30 15.41 7.92
CA ALA A 126 5.26 15.91 6.55
C ALA A 126 6.25 15.16 5.63
N PRO A 127 5.89 14.90 4.36
CA PRO A 127 6.78 14.28 3.39
C PRO A 127 8.07 15.12 3.21
N GLY A 128 9.22 14.46 3.29
CA GLY A 128 10.54 15.08 3.05
C GLY A 128 11.17 15.78 4.26
N ARG A 129 10.58 15.74 5.46
CA ARG A 129 11.21 16.31 6.67
C ARG A 129 11.43 15.24 7.74
N PRO A 130 12.67 14.79 7.95
CA PRO A 130 12.92 13.87 9.02
C PRO A 130 12.88 14.53 10.40
N SER A 131 12.06 13.97 11.28
CA SER A 131 11.69 14.51 12.61
C SER A 131 12.84 14.62 13.61
N PHE A 132 14.03 14.09 13.29
CA PHE A 132 15.22 14.32 14.12
C PHE A 132 15.64 15.80 14.16
N LEU A 133 15.35 16.58 13.12
CA LEU A 133 15.67 18.01 13.08
C LEU A 133 14.75 18.87 13.95
N ILE A 134 13.60 18.35 14.37
CA ILE A 134 12.64 19.09 15.20
C ILE A 134 12.97 18.91 16.69
N ASN A 135 13.40 17.72 17.09
CA ASN A 135 13.66 17.41 18.50
C ASN A 135 14.97 18.00 19.03
N GLU A 136 15.94 18.29 18.15
CA GLU A 136 17.16 18.99 18.51
C GLU A 136 17.11 20.43 18.00
N SER A 137 16.22 21.23 18.59
CA SER A 137 16.04 22.65 18.23
C SER A 137 17.36 23.44 18.28
N ASN A 138 18.29 23.04 19.17
CA ASN A 138 19.63 23.63 19.25
C ASN A 138 20.46 23.35 17.99
N LEU A 139 20.44 22.14 17.44
CA LEU A 139 21.19 21.82 16.22
C LEU A 139 20.68 22.61 15.01
N PHE A 140 19.36 22.76 14.89
CA PHE A 140 18.75 23.54 13.81
C PHE A 140 19.11 25.03 13.91
N ILE A 141 19.06 25.61 15.11
CA ILE A 141 19.45 27.00 15.35
C ILE A 141 20.95 27.22 15.12
N ILE A 142 21.81 26.27 15.53
CA ILE A 142 23.25 26.33 15.30
C ILE A 142 23.57 26.26 13.81
N ALA A 143 22.92 25.36 13.06
CA ALA A 143 23.12 25.25 11.62
C ALA A 143 22.73 26.55 10.88
N LEU A 144 21.57 27.12 11.20
CA LEU A 144 21.14 28.40 10.63
C LEU A 144 22.08 29.54 10.99
N SER A 145 22.59 29.55 12.23
CA SER A 145 23.51 30.59 12.70
C SER A 145 24.87 30.50 11.98
N LEU A 146 25.38 29.29 11.76
CA LEU A 146 26.60 29.05 10.99
C LEU A 146 26.45 29.46 9.52
N GLU A 147 25.32 29.12 8.89
CA GLU A 147 25.04 29.54 7.50
C GLU A 147 25.04 31.07 7.37
N GLN A 148 24.37 31.78 8.30
CA GLN A 148 24.34 33.24 8.29
C GLN A 148 25.71 33.85 8.54
N GLN A 149 26.52 33.24 9.42
CA GLN A 149 27.87 33.71 9.69
C GLN A 149 28.77 33.57 8.45
N ILE A 150 28.72 32.44 7.76
CA ILE A 150 29.46 32.21 6.51
C ILE A 150 29.06 33.25 5.45
N ILE A 151 27.76 33.50 5.27
CA ILE A 151 27.27 34.49 4.31
C ILE A 151 27.79 35.89 4.64
N ASN A 152 27.77 36.28 5.91
CA ASN A 152 28.25 37.58 6.35
C ASN A 152 29.78 37.73 6.17
N ASP A 153 30.55 36.70 6.47
CA ASP A 153 32.01 36.71 6.30
C ASP A 153 32.40 36.80 4.82
N VAL A 154 31.70 36.08 3.95
CA VAL A 154 31.87 36.19 2.49
C VAL A 154 31.56 37.61 2.02
N LYS A 155 30.41 38.17 2.44
CA LYS A 155 30.01 39.54 2.07
C LYS A 155 31.05 40.59 2.52
N LYS A 156 31.54 40.47 3.75
CA LYS A 156 32.59 41.36 4.30
C LYS A 156 33.88 41.28 3.48
N LYS A 157 34.28 40.07 3.07
CA LYS A 157 35.46 39.86 2.22
C LYS A 157 35.28 40.51 0.83
N TYR A 158 34.10 40.41 0.24
CA TYR A 158 33.78 41.09 -1.02
C TYR A 158 33.80 42.62 -0.90
N GLU A 159 33.29 43.19 0.20
CA GLU A 159 33.34 44.64 0.42
C GLU A 159 34.78 45.15 0.63
N GLN A 160 35.62 44.40 1.36
CA GLN A 160 37.04 44.75 1.51
C GLN A 160 37.81 44.69 0.19
N LEU A 161 37.55 43.70 -0.66
CA LEU A 161 38.15 43.59 -2.00
C LEU A 161 37.68 44.74 -2.92
N ASN A 162 36.41 45.13 -2.87
CA ASN A 162 35.87 46.23 -3.67
C ASN A 162 36.40 47.61 -3.26
N ILE A 163 36.79 47.79 -1.99
CA ILE A 163 37.48 49.01 -1.53
C ILE A 163 38.91 49.07 -2.07
N PHE A 164 39.58 47.92 -2.20
CA PHE A 164 40.97 47.83 -2.66
C PHE A 164 41.12 48.03 -4.19
N VAL A 165 40.09 47.69 -4.98
CA VAL A 165 40.09 47.86 -6.45
C VAL A 165 39.72 49.30 -6.88
N LYS A 166 39.22 50.15 -5.97
CA LYS A 166 38.81 51.54 -6.25
C LYS A 166 39.82 52.62 -5.82
N LYS A 167 41.05 52.24 -5.43
CA LYS A 167 42.17 53.15 -5.17
C LYS A 167 43.24 52.97 -6.25
#